data_AF-A0A536CJQ8-F1
#
_entry.id   AF-A0A536CJQ8-F1
#
_cell.length_a   1.000
_cell.length_b   1.000
_cell.length_c   1.000
_cell.angle_alpha   90.00
_cell.angle_beta   90.00
_cell.angle_gamma   90.00
#
_symmetry.space_group_name_H-M   'P 1'
#
loop_
_entity.id
_entity.type
_entity.pdbx_description
1 polymer ?
#
loop_
_entity_poly.entity_id
_entity_poly.type
_entity_poly.pdbx_seq_one_letter_code
_entity_poly.pdbx_strand_id
1 'polypeptide(L)' 'MYRDIVKGRHLEAAEDQGFRVERTKRGHVVIYPPDKRFPPVVFSGTPGDQRSIKNGLARLRQAGFIWPGAGRREKRR' A
#
# COMPACT_ATOMS: atom_id res chain seq x y z
N MET A 1 -12.75 5.83 -4.65
CA MET A 1 -11.90 5.19 -3.64
C MET A 1 -11.01 4.09 -4.21
N TYR A 2 -11.51 3.15 -5.04
CA TYR A 2 -10.68 2.08 -5.65
C TYR A 2 -9.96 2.44 -6.96
N ARG A 3 -10.40 3.49 -7.69
CA ARG A 3 -9.77 3.93 -8.94
C ARG A 3 -8.29 4.35 -8.75
N ASP A 4 -7.96 4.98 -7.63
CA ASP A 4 -6.59 5.42 -7.33
C ASP A 4 -5.65 4.27 -6.94
N ILE A 5 -6.19 3.18 -6.40
CA ILE A 5 -5.43 1.97 -6.11
C ILE A 5 -5.00 1.32 -7.44
N VAL A 6 -5.93 1.19 -8.40
CA VAL A 6 -5.62 0.65 -9.73
C VAL A 6 -4.62 1.53 -10.50
N LYS A 7 -4.63 2.84 -10.25
CA LYS A 7 -3.64 3.78 -10.83
C LYS A 7 -2.27 3.77 -10.13
N GLY A 8 -2.07 2.99 -9.06
CA GLY A 8 -0.77 2.88 -8.39
C GLY A 8 -0.40 4.02 -7.43
N ARG A 9 -1.30 5.00 -7.17
CA ARG A 9 -1.00 6.15 -6.29
C ARG A 9 -0.69 5.79 -4.84
N HIS A 10 -1.14 4.62 -4.41
CA HIS A 10 -0.85 4.08 -3.08
C HIS A 10 0.60 3.59 -2.94
N LEU A 11 1.30 3.36 -4.04
CA LEU A 11 2.71 2.92 -4.03
C LEU A 11 3.64 4.09 -3.73
N GLU A 12 3.47 5.21 -4.43
CA GLU A 12 4.22 6.45 -4.16
C GLU A 12 4.03 6.91 -2.72
N ALA A 13 2.79 6.87 -2.21
CA ALA A 13 2.51 7.20 -0.82
C ALA A 13 3.11 6.21 0.18
N ALA A 14 3.33 4.96 -0.21
CA ALA A 14 4.01 3.98 0.63
C ALA A 14 5.52 4.29 0.68
N GLU A 15 6.13 4.60 -0.47
CA GLU A 15 7.54 5.03 -0.56
C GLU A 15 7.80 6.29 0.28
N ASP A 16 6.93 7.30 0.20
CA ASP A 16 7.01 8.53 1.02
C ASP A 16 6.91 8.25 2.53
N GLN A 17 6.10 7.26 2.93
CA GLN A 17 5.97 6.82 4.31
C GLN A 17 7.12 5.90 4.78
N GLY A 18 8.15 5.68 3.95
CA GLY A 18 9.31 4.86 4.26
C GLY A 18 9.12 3.37 4.02
N PHE A 19 8.06 2.96 3.32
CA PHE A 19 7.90 1.58 2.85
C PHE A 19 8.68 1.39 1.57
N ARG A 20 9.43 0.30 1.45
CA ARG A 20 10.13 -0.02 0.21
C ARG A 20 9.18 -0.75 -0.73
N VAL A 21 8.94 -0.19 -1.92
CA VAL A 21 8.09 -0.81 -2.94
C VAL A 21 8.96 -1.45 -4.01
N GLU A 22 8.67 -2.70 -4.37
CA GLU A 22 9.37 -3.43 -5.42
C GLU A 22 8.37 -4.04 -6.40
N ARG A 23 8.62 -3.89 -7.71
CA ARG A 23 7.80 -4.52 -8.74
C ARG A 23 8.54 -5.72 -9.32
N THR A 24 7.91 -6.89 -9.22
CA THR A 24 8.46 -8.13 -9.78
C THR A 24 8.22 -8.19 -11.29
N LYS A 25 9.08 -8.92 -12.01
CA LYS A 25 8.96 -9.15 -13.47
C LYS A 25 7.64 -9.81 -13.89
N ARG A 26 6.94 -10.46 -12.96
CA ARG A 26 5.64 -11.12 -13.17
C ARG A 26 4.44 -10.19 -12.93
N GLY A 27 4.68 -8.91 -12.66
CA GLY A 27 3.65 -7.91 -12.43
C GLY A 27 3.12 -7.83 -10.99
N HIS A 28 3.64 -8.64 -10.06
CA HIS A 28 3.32 -8.49 -8.64
C HIS A 28 4.08 -7.31 -8.03
N VAL A 29 3.44 -6.61 -7.09
CA VAL A 29 4.05 -5.52 -6.33
C VAL A 29 4.29 -6.00 -4.91
N VAL A 30 5.51 -5.88 -4.41
CA VAL A 30 5.89 -6.23 -3.04
C VAL A 30 6.16 -4.94 -2.29
N ILE A 31 5.52 -4.79 -1.13
CA ILE A 31 5.73 -3.64 -0.25
C ILE A 31 6.35 -4.14 1.04
N TYR A 32 7.56 -3.67 1.32
CA TYR A 32 8.33 -3.99 2.50
C TYR A 32 8.11 -2.89 3.54
N PRO A 33 7.54 -3.24 4.71
CA PRO A 33 7.40 -2.30 5.80
C PRO A 33 8.77 -1.89 6.37
N PRO A 34 8.92 -0.65 6.85
CA PRO A 34 10.15 -0.20 7.51
C PRO A 34 10.41 -0.98 8.81
N ASP A 35 9.34 -1.38 9.50
CA ASP A 35 9.42 -2.26 10.66
C ASP A 35 9.50 -3.73 10.23
N LYS A 36 10.66 -4.35 10.50
CA LYS A 36 10.96 -5.76 10.19
C LYS A 36 10.08 -6.76 10.93
N ARG A 37 9.30 -6.33 11.93
CA ARG A 37 8.31 -7.16 12.62
C ARG A 37 7.16 -7.56 11.72
N PHE A 38 6.86 -6.76 10.69
CA PHE A 38 5.80 -7.06 9.75
C PHE A 38 6.36 -7.73 8.49
N PRO A 39 5.75 -8.83 8.02
CA PRO A 39 6.17 -9.46 6.79
C PRO A 39 5.86 -8.57 5.58
N PRO A 40 6.63 -8.67 4.48
CA PRO A 40 6.34 -7.96 3.25
C PRO A 40 4.95 -8.35 2.71
N VAL A 41 4.26 -7.36 2.17
CA VAL A 41 2.92 -7.52 1.60
C VAL A 41 3.03 -7.61 0.08
N VAL A 42 2.57 -8.73 -0.49
CA VAL A 42 2.55 -8.94 -1.93
C VAL A 42 1.15 -8.63 -2.47
N PHE A 43 1.07 -7.73 -3.43
CA PHE A 43 -0.11 -7.43 -4.22
C PHE A 43 -0.02 -8.17 -5.55
N SER A 44 -1.12 -8.82 -5.93
CA SER A 44 -1.25 -9.38 -7.27
C SER A 44 -1.38 -8.26 -8.30
N GLY A 45 -0.66 -8.38 -9.41
CA GLY A 45 -0.78 -7.48 -10.56
C GLY A 45 -2.09 -7.66 -11.33
N THR A 46 -2.87 -8.70 -11.01
CA THR A 46 -4.14 -9.01 -11.68
C THR A 46 -5.18 -7.92 -11.40
N PRO A 47 -5.65 -7.18 -12.42
CA PRO A 47 -6.76 -6.26 -12.27
C PRO A 47 -8.03 -7.02 -11.87
N GLY A 48 -8.64 -6.67 -10.74
CA GLY A 48 -9.91 -7.26 -10.30
C GLY A 48 -9.86 -8.10 -9.03
N ASP A 49 -8.67 -8.44 -8.52
CA ASP A 49 -8.56 -9.16 -7.23
C ASP A 49 -8.73 -8.21 -6.03
N GLN A 50 -9.97 -7.74 -5.83
CA GLN A 50 -10.31 -6.82 -4.75
C GLN A 50 -10.02 -7.42 -3.37
N ARG A 51 -10.06 -8.75 -3.24
CA ARG A 51 -9.81 -9.46 -1.98
C ARG A 51 -8.34 -9.35 -1.57
N SER A 52 -7.42 -9.59 -2.50
CA SER A 52 -5.98 -9.44 -2.25
C SER A 52 -5.61 -8.00 -1.92
N ILE A 53 -6.21 -7.03 -2.62
CA ILE A 53 -6.00 -5.60 -2.33
C ILE A 53 -6.46 -5.25 -0.91
N LYS A 54 -7.66 -5.69 -0.50
CA LYS A 54 -8.18 -5.43 0.85
C LYS A 54 -7.32 -6.07 1.93
N ASN A 55 -6.93 -7.33 1.75
CA ASN A 55 -6.07 -8.04 2.70
C ASN A 55 -4.68 -7.40 2.79
N GLY A 56 -4.11 -7.02 1.65
CA GLY A 56 -2.82 -6.34 1.60
C GLY A 56 -2.86 -4.98 2.30
N LEU A 57 -3.88 -4.16 2.03
CA LEU A 57 -4.07 -2.87 2.72
C LEU A 57 -4.27 -3.03 4.23
N ALA A 58 -4.99 -4.06 4.67
CA ALA A 58 -5.15 -4.33 6.11
C ALA A 58 -3.80 -4.65 6.78
N ARG A 59 -2.95 -5.46 6.14
CA ARG A 59 -1.60 -5.75 6.63
C ARG A 59 -0.70 -4.52 6.63
N LEU A 60 -0.75 -3.72 5.57
CA LEU A 60 0.00 -2.46 5.51
C LEU A 60 -0.44 -1.50 6.61
N ARG A 61 -1.74 -1.39 6.89
CA ARG A 61 -2.27 -0.57 7.99
C ARG A 61 -1.74 -1.03 9.36
N GLN A 62 -1.62 -2.34 9.58
CA GLN A 62 -0.99 -2.87 10.80
C GLN A 62 0.49 -2.47 10.89
N ALA A 63 1.18 -2.42 9.76
CA ALA A 63 2.56 -1.96 9.65
C ALA A 63 2.71 -0.42 9.68
N GLY A 64 1.63 0.33 9.86
CA GLY A 64 1.64 1.80 9.97
C GLY A 64 1.32 2.56 8.69
N PHE A 65 0.93 1.89 7.60
CA PHE A 65 0.58 2.56 6.35
C PHE A 65 -0.76 3.29 6.45
N ILE A 66 -0.75 4.58 6.14
CA ILE A 66 -1.93 5.44 6.16
C ILE A 66 -2.39 5.70 4.72
N TRP A 67 -3.56 5.16 4.35
CA TRP A 67 -4.19 5.33 3.02
C TRP A 67 -5.73 5.34 3.06
N PRO A 68 -6.43 6.14 2.21
CA PRO A 68 -5.90 7.21 1.34
C PRO A 68 -5.26 8.27 2.23
N GLY A 69 -4.02 8.68 1.90
CA GLY A 69 -3.24 9.64 2.69
C GLY A 69 -4.19 10.74 3.15
N ALA A 70 -4.20 11.02 4.46
CA ALA A 70 -5.27 11.69 5.18
C ALA A 70 -5.68 13.05 4.58
N GLY A 71 -6.40 13.03 3.47
CA GLY A 71 -7.10 14.17 2.90
C GLY A 71 -8.42 14.34 3.63
N ARG A 72 -8.32 14.68 4.93
CA ARG A 72 -9.29 15.37 5.81
C ARG A 72 -8.98 15.07 7.27
N ARG A 73 -7.89 15.62 7.80
CA ARG A 73 -7.83 16.21 9.16
C ARG A 73 -6.48 16.89 9.39
N GLU A 74 -6.20 17.87 8.54
CA GLU A 74 -5.54 19.07 9.04
C GLU A 74 -6.58 19.84 9.87
N LYS A 75 -6.57 19.61 11.18
CA LYS A 75 -6.88 20.65 12.17
C LYS A 75 -5.78 20.58 13.20
N ARG A 76 -4.66 21.21 12.87
CA ARG A 76 -3.66 21.60 13.85
C ARG A 76 -3.18 23.00 13.54
N ARG A 77 -4.02 23.98 13.89
CA ARG A 77 -3.59 25.27 14.41
C ARG A 77 -4.65 25.80 15.36
#